data_AF-A0A7X0EE09-F1
#
_entry.id   AF-A0A7X0EE09-F1
#
_cell.length_a   1.000
_cell.length_b   1.000
_cell.length_c   1.000
_cell.angle_alpha   90.00
_cell.angle_beta   90.00
_cell.angle_gamma   90.00
#
_symmetry.space_group_name_H-M   'P 1'
#
loop_
_entity.id
_entity.type
_entity.pdbx_description
1 polymer ?
#
loop_
_entity_poly.entity_id
_entity_poly.type
_entity_poly.pdbx_seq_one_letter_code
_entity_poly.pdbx_strand_id
1 'polypeptide(L)'
;MRKRSKLFYSDVLYFLSISIGLCAFPAWAGSVSYGYDSLGRLTSAKYPDGTAIKYEYDAAGNRINVKVTYPDTTTQSNSDGTSTTTINADNYTVADSSKKYIVVGNGDVLNVSGTAITVNAASGSTEYIKGSGGGNTITVANGGVTLRISGNGMSGPINYVTMSNGTLILDDNARADLVPGSNSNHVTIGTNDQIGVYGNNNIVLATGGGDAIWMGGTGNVVTTNAGGTLVIANGNTTINGHQNTVNLWAGATATITGNQSNVTVDRATLTISTPDKYTETVNAAGATVFVTTGGNTINLSGAGNTLTTSAGNSIAVSGTATINGDFNSVAIAGGATVTINGNGPMISASTVVLKLVGNSGNYATVNGNGSTITMATAGESLTLSGANNAVAGFANATLTVLNAGLNTVNGITLNSIGAKDQYTYDAGGKLLTHVTFDAGGNQLRSIVYGKSVFIVPLLNGLPILYPLGS
;
A
#
# COMPACT_ATOMS: atom_id res chain seq x y z
N MET A 1 93.89 12.27 20.68
CA MET A 1 92.90 13.38 20.60
C MET A 1 93.38 14.45 19.61
N ARG A 2 92.47 15.02 18.82
CA ARG A 2 92.56 16.30 18.07
C ARG A 2 93.91 16.70 17.44
N LYS A 3 94.11 16.36 16.16
CA LYS A 3 94.92 17.18 15.24
C LYS A 3 94.05 18.31 14.66
N ARG A 4 94.63 19.50 14.50
CA ARG A 4 94.01 20.67 13.87
C ARG A 4 94.42 20.72 12.39
N SER A 5 93.50 21.16 11.53
CA SER A 5 93.84 21.96 10.33
C SER A 5 92.76 23.02 10.15
N LYS A 6 93.19 24.28 9.94
CA LYS A 6 92.30 25.42 9.71
C LYS A 6 91.97 25.49 8.22
N LEU A 7 90.73 25.77 7.86
CA LEU A 7 90.42 26.58 6.68
C LEU A 7 89.60 27.78 7.14
N PHE A 8 89.91 28.95 6.61
CA PHE A 8 89.19 30.20 6.83
C PHE A 8 88.99 30.84 5.46
N TYR A 9 87.73 30.96 5.02
CA TYR A 9 87.18 31.93 4.06
C TYR A 9 87.82 32.02 2.65
N SER A 10 87.09 32.25 1.55
CA SER A 10 85.65 32.50 1.31
C SER A 10 85.25 31.84 -0.04
N ASP A 11 84.12 32.07 -0.74
CA ASP A 11 83.07 33.09 -0.60
C ASP A 11 81.69 32.64 -1.16
N VAL A 12 80.74 33.58 -1.12
CA VAL A 12 79.36 33.56 -1.61
C VAL A 12 79.23 33.29 -3.13
N LEU A 13 78.42 32.28 -3.51
CA LEU A 13 77.27 32.52 -4.42
C LEU A 13 76.21 31.41 -4.31
N TYR A 14 75.00 31.79 -3.91
CA TYR A 14 73.81 30.93 -3.99
C TYR A 14 73.30 30.91 -5.43
N PHE A 15 73.38 29.76 -6.10
CA PHE A 15 72.48 29.45 -7.21
C PHE A 15 71.73 28.17 -6.90
N LEU A 16 70.44 28.34 -6.56
CA LEU A 16 69.48 27.25 -6.54
C LEU A 16 69.30 26.78 -7.98
N SER A 17 70.05 25.78 -8.40
CA SER A 17 69.86 25.12 -9.69
C SER A 17 68.53 24.37 -9.65
N ILE A 18 67.44 25.06 -10.00
CA ILE A 18 66.18 24.42 -10.36
C ILE A 18 66.50 23.58 -11.60
N SER A 19 66.75 22.30 -11.38
CA SER A 19 66.68 21.30 -12.43
C SER A 19 65.22 21.24 -12.86
N ILE A 20 64.85 22.06 -13.85
CA ILE A 20 63.73 21.75 -14.73
C ILE A 20 64.14 20.45 -15.42
N GLY A 21 63.82 19.33 -14.78
CA GLY A 21 63.67 18.08 -15.47
C GLY A 21 62.68 18.37 -16.59
N LEU A 22 63.18 18.36 -17.82
CA LEU A 22 62.35 18.54 -19.00
C LEU A 22 61.51 17.28 -19.13
N CYS A 23 60.45 17.20 -18.32
CA CYS A 23 59.41 16.21 -18.41
C CYS A 23 58.78 16.39 -19.78
N ALA A 24 59.33 15.69 -20.76
CA ALA A 24 58.70 15.46 -22.03
C ALA A 24 57.42 14.67 -21.73
N PHE A 25 56.35 15.39 -21.43
CA PHE A 25 55.01 14.88 -21.63
C PHE A 25 55.00 14.34 -23.06
N PRO A 26 54.80 13.03 -23.28
CA PRO A 26 54.66 12.53 -24.63
C PRO A 26 53.44 13.23 -25.21
N ALA A 27 53.67 14.20 -26.08
CA ALA A 27 52.61 14.77 -26.88
C ALA A 27 52.07 13.59 -27.71
N TRP A 28 50.85 13.15 -27.39
CA TRP A 28 50.15 12.17 -28.21
C TRP A 28 49.85 12.84 -29.56
N ALA A 29 50.82 12.76 -30.47
CA ALA A 29 50.70 13.16 -31.86
C ALA A 29 49.80 12.14 -32.56
N GLY A 30 48.50 12.29 -32.34
CA GLY A 30 47.51 11.41 -32.92
C GLY A 30 47.49 11.51 -34.44
N SER A 31 47.63 10.38 -35.12
CA SER A 31 47.60 10.30 -36.59
C SER A 31 46.17 10.17 -37.12
N VAL A 32 45.75 11.09 -38.00
CA VAL A 32 44.51 10.95 -38.77
C VAL A 32 44.76 10.06 -40.00
N SER A 33 43.90 9.09 -40.24
CA SER A 33 43.96 8.19 -41.41
C SER A 33 42.85 8.53 -42.41
N TYR A 34 43.17 8.63 -43.70
CA TYR A 34 42.21 8.92 -44.77
C TYR A 34 42.14 7.78 -45.79
N GLY A 35 40.94 7.48 -46.28
CA GLY A 35 40.70 6.52 -47.35
C GLY A 35 39.98 7.19 -48.52
N TYR A 36 40.29 6.78 -49.75
CA TYR A 36 39.80 7.37 -50.99
C TYR A 36 39.22 6.31 -51.93
N ASP A 37 38.36 6.70 -52.86
CA ASP A 37 37.94 5.85 -53.98
C ASP A 37 38.90 5.93 -55.18
N SER A 38 38.60 5.17 -56.23
CA SER A 38 39.37 5.14 -57.48
C SER A 38 39.34 6.46 -58.28
N LEU A 39 38.50 7.42 -57.90
CA LEU A 39 38.43 8.77 -58.47
C LEU A 39 39.12 9.81 -57.56
N GLY A 40 39.80 9.37 -56.48
CA GLY A 40 40.49 10.23 -55.53
C GLY A 40 39.57 10.99 -54.57
N ARG A 41 38.28 10.63 -54.49
CA ARG A 41 37.31 11.26 -53.57
C ARG A 41 37.43 10.62 -52.19
N LEU A 42 37.33 11.42 -51.14
CA LEU A 42 37.50 10.97 -49.75
C LEU A 42 36.32 10.09 -49.32
N THR A 43 36.54 8.79 -49.10
CA THR A 43 35.50 7.84 -48.64
C THR A 43 35.51 7.58 -47.14
N SER A 44 36.64 7.83 -46.46
CA SER A 44 36.69 7.76 -45.00
C SER A 44 37.77 8.62 -44.36
N ALA A 45 37.53 9.06 -43.13
CA ALA A 45 38.52 9.69 -42.25
C ALA A 45 38.41 9.08 -40.85
N LYS A 46 39.52 8.67 -40.24
CA LYS A 46 39.57 8.14 -38.86
C LYS A 46 40.55 8.97 -38.03
N TYR A 47 40.05 9.47 -36.90
CA TYR A 47 40.75 10.36 -35.99
C TYR A 47 41.35 9.62 -34.79
N PRO A 48 42.30 10.23 -34.06
CA PRO A 48 43.01 9.58 -32.95
C PRO A 48 42.19 9.41 -31.68
N ASP A 49 41.13 10.20 -31.53
CA ASP A 49 40.10 10.09 -30.51
C ASP A 49 39.16 8.88 -30.73
N GLY A 50 39.31 8.17 -31.85
CA GLY A 50 38.46 7.06 -32.26
C GLY A 50 37.30 7.45 -33.17
N THR A 51 37.04 8.75 -33.36
CA THR A 51 35.99 9.24 -34.25
C THR A 51 36.28 8.83 -35.69
N ALA A 52 35.28 8.35 -36.41
CA ALA A 52 35.38 7.95 -37.81
C ALA A 52 34.24 8.56 -38.64
N ILE A 53 34.55 9.04 -39.83
CA ILE A 53 33.59 9.56 -40.80
C ILE A 53 33.69 8.70 -42.07
N LYS A 54 32.55 8.30 -42.63
CA LYS A 54 32.44 7.66 -43.94
C LYS A 54 31.56 8.50 -44.87
N TYR A 55 31.93 8.50 -46.15
CA TYR A 55 31.24 9.24 -47.21
C TYR A 55 30.89 8.29 -48.35
N GLU A 56 29.68 8.42 -48.88
CA GLU A 56 29.23 7.68 -50.07
C GLU A 56 28.85 8.68 -51.15
N TYR A 57 29.14 8.31 -52.40
CA TYR A 57 28.95 9.17 -53.57
C TYR A 57 28.21 8.43 -54.67
N ASP A 58 27.44 9.16 -55.46
CA ASP A 58 26.89 8.65 -56.71
C ASP A 58 27.96 8.60 -57.83
N ALA A 59 27.54 8.07 -58.99
CA ALA A 59 28.35 8.00 -60.20
C ALA A 59 28.60 9.37 -60.87
N ALA A 60 27.83 10.41 -60.52
CA ALA A 60 27.95 11.75 -61.10
C ALA A 60 28.90 12.66 -60.30
N GLY A 61 29.29 12.28 -59.08
CA GLY A 61 30.18 13.06 -58.21
C GLY A 61 29.55 13.50 -56.89
N ASN A 62 28.23 13.41 -56.74
CA ASN A 62 27.51 13.99 -55.61
C ASN A 62 27.60 13.09 -54.39
N ARG A 63 27.80 13.70 -53.21
CA ARG A 63 27.81 12.99 -51.93
C ARG A 63 26.39 12.66 -51.50
N ILE A 64 26.05 11.38 -51.47
CA ILE A 64 24.70 10.88 -51.13
C ILE A 64 24.54 10.48 -49.66
N ASN A 65 25.65 10.22 -48.95
CA ASN A 65 25.61 9.85 -47.53
C ASN A 65 26.81 10.39 -46.75
N VAL A 66 26.61 10.62 -45.45
CA VAL A 66 27.66 10.90 -44.46
C VAL A 66 27.32 10.13 -43.19
N LYS A 67 28.18 9.19 -42.78
CA LYS A 67 28.06 8.50 -41.49
C LYS A 67 29.22 8.90 -40.58
N VAL A 68 28.92 9.54 -39.46
CA VAL A 68 29.87 9.77 -38.36
C VAL A 68 29.68 8.66 -37.32
N THR A 69 30.77 8.18 -36.75
CA THR A 69 30.82 7.20 -35.67
C THR A 69 31.79 7.73 -34.62
N TYR A 70 31.32 7.88 -33.39
CA TYR A 70 32.14 8.28 -32.24
C TYR A 70 32.80 7.06 -31.60
N PRO A 71 33.86 7.21 -30.79
CA PRO A 71 34.36 6.13 -29.95
C PRO A 71 33.28 5.60 -29.00
N ASP A 72 33.25 4.29 -28.81
CA ASP A 72 32.34 3.56 -27.90
C ASP A 72 32.34 4.14 -26.46
N THR A 73 33.49 4.67 -26.02
CA THR A 73 33.61 5.41 -24.76
C THR A 73 34.54 6.61 -24.85
N THR A 74 34.28 7.64 -24.05
CA THR A 74 35.21 8.75 -23.77
C THR A 74 35.36 8.92 -22.26
N THR A 75 36.59 8.98 -21.76
CA THR A 75 36.86 9.15 -20.31
C THR A 75 37.54 10.49 -20.05
N GLN A 76 37.04 11.22 -19.06
CA GLN A 76 37.57 12.50 -18.60
C GLN A 76 37.91 12.44 -17.11
N SER A 77 39.11 12.91 -16.74
CA SER A 77 39.48 13.13 -15.33
C SER A 77 38.89 14.44 -14.84
N ASN A 78 38.21 14.40 -13.69
CA ASN A 78 37.59 15.56 -13.07
C ASN A 78 38.58 16.26 -12.13
N SER A 79 38.36 17.56 -11.86
CA SER A 79 39.24 18.37 -10.98
C SER A 79 39.17 18.00 -9.49
N ASP A 80 38.18 17.21 -9.09
CA ASP A 80 38.03 16.63 -7.75
C ASP A 80 38.79 15.29 -7.57
N GLY A 81 39.50 14.83 -8.62
CA GLY A 81 40.23 13.56 -8.63
C GLY A 81 39.39 12.34 -9.06
N THR A 82 38.09 12.50 -9.33
CA THR A 82 37.24 11.44 -9.89
C THR A 82 37.41 11.32 -11.40
N SER A 83 36.72 10.37 -12.04
CA SER A 83 36.68 10.27 -13.51
C SER A 83 35.29 9.91 -14.01
N THR A 84 34.91 10.53 -15.12
CA THR A 84 33.62 10.33 -15.79
C THR A 84 33.86 9.63 -17.13
N THR A 85 33.14 8.53 -17.40
CA THR A 85 33.19 7.83 -18.69
C THR A 85 31.83 7.91 -19.39
N THR A 86 31.74 8.62 -20.50
CA THR A 86 30.57 8.58 -21.38
C THR A 86 30.63 7.34 -22.25
N ILE A 87 29.52 6.61 -22.35
CA ILE A 87 29.31 5.41 -23.16
C ILE A 87 28.33 5.75 -24.27
N ASN A 88 28.68 5.37 -25.50
CA ASN A 88 27.85 5.47 -26.70
C ASN A 88 28.05 4.16 -27.49
N ALA A 89 27.58 3.05 -26.90
CA ALA A 89 27.83 1.70 -27.40
C ALA A 89 26.77 0.71 -26.91
N ASP A 90 26.19 -0.03 -27.85
CA ASP A 90 25.04 -0.92 -27.67
C ASP A 90 25.25 -2.00 -26.58
N ASN A 91 26.50 -2.39 -26.30
CA ASN A 91 26.84 -3.38 -25.27
C ASN A 91 28.18 -3.02 -24.60
N TYR A 92 28.14 -2.61 -23.34
CA TYR A 92 29.33 -2.23 -22.57
C TYR A 92 29.38 -2.95 -21.22
N THR A 93 30.58 -3.32 -20.77
CA THR A 93 30.81 -3.88 -19.43
C THR A 93 31.69 -2.93 -18.64
N VAL A 94 31.19 -2.47 -17.49
CA VAL A 94 31.94 -1.56 -16.61
C VAL A 94 33.13 -2.30 -16.01
N ALA A 95 34.33 -1.81 -16.33
CA ALA A 95 35.59 -2.37 -15.86
C ALA A 95 36.10 -1.76 -14.54
N ASP A 96 35.55 -0.60 -14.12
CA ASP A 96 35.99 0.13 -12.93
C ASP A 96 34.81 0.84 -12.26
N SER A 97 34.23 0.20 -11.25
CA SER A 97 33.06 0.69 -10.51
C SER A 97 33.32 1.95 -9.68
N SER A 98 34.58 2.38 -9.52
CA SER A 98 34.91 3.66 -8.86
C SER A 98 34.63 4.89 -9.74
N LYS A 99 34.46 4.70 -11.05
CA LYS A 99 34.13 5.77 -12.01
C LYS A 99 32.64 6.03 -12.07
N LYS A 100 32.29 7.26 -12.46
CA LYS A 100 30.93 7.62 -12.86
C LYS A 100 30.75 7.36 -14.35
N TYR A 101 29.66 6.71 -14.73
CA TYR A 101 29.33 6.44 -16.13
C TYR A 101 28.15 7.29 -16.61
N ILE A 102 28.20 7.76 -17.86
CA ILE A 102 27.09 8.46 -18.52
C ILE A 102 26.69 7.68 -19.77
N VAL A 103 25.43 7.30 -19.89
CA VAL A 103 24.86 6.65 -21.10
C VAL A 103 24.07 7.68 -21.88
N VAL A 104 24.25 7.77 -23.20
CA VAL A 104 23.61 8.79 -24.05
C VAL A 104 22.87 8.24 -25.28
N GLY A 105 22.91 6.92 -25.50
CA GLY A 105 22.35 6.26 -26.68
C GLY A 105 20.86 5.96 -26.59
N ASN A 106 20.50 4.82 -27.19
CA ASN A 106 19.18 4.22 -27.13
C ASN A 106 19.29 2.73 -27.41
N GLY A 107 18.92 1.90 -26.43
CA GLY A 107 19.06 0.45 -26.50
C GLY A 107 20.38 -0.06 -25.93
N ASP A 108 21.15 0.78 -25.23
CA ASP A 108 22.46 0.43 -24.71
C ASP A 108 22.32 -0.57 -23.55
N VAL A 109 23.12 -1.64 -23.58
CA VAL A 109 23.19 -2.67 -22.53
C VAL A 109 24.45 -2.48 -21.69
N LEU A 110 24.27 -2.07 -20.44
CA LEU A 110 25.32 -1.90 -19.45
C LEU A 110 25.37 -3.09 -18.48
N ASN A 111 26.46 -3.85 -18.50
CA ASN A 111 26.77 -4.85 -17.47
C ASN A 111 27.59 -4.18 -16.36
N VAL A 112 27.05 -4.14 -15.13
CA VAL A 112 27.55 -3.29 -14.04
C VAL A 112 27.54 -4.00 -12.68
N SER A 113 28.32 -3.46 -11.73
CA SER A 113 28.34 -3.92 -10.35
C SER A 113 28.81 -2.79 -9.43
N GLY A 114 28.00 -2.39 -8.46
CA GLY A 114 28.38 -1.39 -7.45
C GLY A 114 28.73 -0.01 -8.04
N THR A 115 28.11 0.36 -9.16
CA THR A 115 28.54 1.49 -10.01
C THR A 115 27.57 2.68 -9.92
N ALA A 116 28.09 3.91 -10.06
CA ALA A 116 27.29 5.12 -10.22
C ALA A 116 27.07 5.44 -11.72
N ILE A 117 25.80 5.50 -12.15
CA ILE A 117 25.39 5.59 -13.55
C ILE A 117 24.45 6.78 -13.73
N THR A 118 24.65 7.56 -14.79
CA THR A 118 23.72 8.61 -15.23
C THR A 118 23.22 8.28 -16.63
N VAL A 119 21.93 7.97 -16.76
CA VAL A 119 21.28 7.80 -18.06
C VAL A 119 20.83 9.18 -18.55
N ASN A 120 21.53 9.71 -19.54
CA ASN A 120 21.23 10.95 -20.25
C ASN A 120 20.79 10.67 -21.69
N ALA A 121 19.98 9.61 -21.85
CA ALA A 121 19.31 9.27 -23.11
C ALA A 121 18.14 10.23 -23.38
N ALA A 122 17.68 10.29 -24.62
CA ALA A 122 16.55 11.13 -25.03
C ALA A 122 15.19 10.56 -24.55
N SER A 123 14.16 11.40 -24.48
CA SER A 123 12.79 10.93 -24.23
C SER A 123 12.37 9.94 -25.33
N GLY A 124 11.78 8.80 -24.92
CA GLY A 124 11.48 7.67 -25.79
C GLY A 124 12.60 6.63 -25.92
N SER A 125 13.82 6.90 -25.43
CA SER A 125 14.89 5.90 -25.39
C SER A 125 14.64 4.80 -24.35
N THR A 126 15.26 3.63 -24.55
CA THR A 126 15.20 2.49 -23.63
C THR A 126 16.61 1.99 -23.29
N GLU A 127 17.05 2.13 -22.04
CA GLU A 127 18.36 1.61 -21.60
C GLU A 127 18.24 0.36 -20.73
N TYR A 128 19.22 -0.53 -20.83
CA TYR A 128 19.26 -1.81 -20.12
C TYR A 128 20.44 -1.85 -19.16
N ILE A 129 20.17 -2.03 -17.87
CA ILE A 129 21.19 -2.16 -16.83
C ILE A 129 21.12 -3.57 -16.24
N LYS A 130 22.20 -4.34 -16.41
CA LYS A 130 22.33 -5.72 -15.93
C LYS A 130 23.30 -5.73 -14.75
N GLY A 131 22.78 -5.96 -13.55
CA GLY A 131 23.54 -5.87 -12.30
C GLY A 131 24.05 -7.23 -11.83
N SER A 132 25.37 -7.40 -11.71
CA SER A 132 25.98 -8.60 -11.12
C SER A 132 26.57 -8.29 -9.74
N GLY A 133 25.82 -8.57 -8.68
CA GLY A 133 26.35 -8.69 -7.30
C GLY A 133 26.70 -7.42 -6.52
N GLY A 134 26.59 -6.22 -7.11
CA GLY A 134 26.82 -4.94 -6.41
C GLY A 134 25.71 -3.95 -6.72
N GLY A 135 25.09 -3.37 -5.69
CA GLY A 135 23.95 -2.45 -5.83
C GLY A 135 24.37 -1.14 -6.49
N ASN A 136 23.68 -0.75 -7.56
CA ASN A 136 24.06 0.41 -8.37
C ASN A 136 23.25 1.66 -7.98
N THR A 137 23.82 2.84 -8.22
CA THR A 137 23.10 4.12 -8.08
C THR A 137 22.88 4.68 -9.47
N ILE A 138 21.63 4.78 -9.91
CA ILE A 138 21.23 5.11 -11.27
C ILE A 138 20.42 6.40 -11.25
N THR A 139 20.88 7.43 -11.96
CA THR A 139 20.12 8.68 -12.16
C THR A 139 19.71 8.78 -13.61
N VAL A 140 18.40 8.82 -13.90
CA VAL A 140 17.87 9.09 -15.23
C VAL A 140 17.62 10.60 -15.32
N ALA A 141 18.36 11.29 -16.18
CA ALA A 141 18.39 12.75 -16.26
C ALA A 141 17.14 13.33 -16.95
N ASN A 142 16.58 12.60 -17.92
CA ASN A 142 15.49 13.07 -18.77
C ASN A 142 14.21 12.24 -18.55
N GLY A 143 13.07 12.91 -18.50
CA GLY A 143 11.76 12.24 -18.49
C GLY A 143 11.45 11.56 -19.82
N GLY A 144 10.55 10.58 -19.79
CA GLY A 144 10.16 9.76 -20.95
C GLY A 144 11.15 8.66 -21.34
N VAL A 145 12.24 8.49 -20.60
CA VAL A 145 13.17 7.35 -20.77
C VAL A 145 12.58 6.11 -20.12
N THR A 146 12.73 4.96 -20.78
CA THR A 146 12.52 3.64 -20.19
C THR A 146 13.84 3.08 -19.68
N LEU A 147 13.89 2.63 -18.44
CA LEU A 147 15.02 1.96 -17.83
C LEU A 147 14.61 0.53 -17.50
N ARG A 148 15.37 -0.46 -17.97
CA ARG A 148 15.14 -1.87 -17.68
C ARG A 148 16.28 -2.45 -16.84
N ILE A 149 15.96 -3.09 -15.72
CA ILE A 149 16.94 -3.64 -14.76
C ILE A 149 16.77 -5.15 -14.65
N SER A 150 17.89 -5.88 -14.63
CA SER A 150 17.91 -7.35 -14.50
C SER A 150 19.14 -7.87 -13.75
N GLY A 151 19.07 -9.14 -13.35
CA GLY A 151 20.24 -9.96 -12.99
C GLY A 151 20.72 -9.90 -11.55
N ASN A 152 20.20 -8.98 -10.72
CA ASN A 152 20.69 -8.83 -9.34
C ASN A 152 20.04 -9.78 -8.32
N GLY A 153 18.95 -10.47 -8.64
CA GLY A 153 18.28 -11.41 -7.74
C GLY A 153 17.29 -10.72 -6.78
N MET A 154 16.15 -11.37 -6.50
CA MET A 154 15.12 -10.89 -5.55
C MET A 154 15.71 -10.52 -4.17
N SER A 155 16.74 -11.24 -3.71
CA SER A 155 17.41 -11.00 -2.42
C SER A 155 18.79 -10.37 -2.56
N GLY A 156 19.18 -9.93 -3.75
CA GLY A 156 20.47 -9.29 -3.99
C GLY A 156 20.52 -7.82 -3.53
N PRO A 157 21.62 -7.11 -3.80
CA PRO A 157 21.74 -5.71 -3.43
C PRO A 157 20.80 -4.82 -4.26
N ILE A 158 20.30 -3.76 -3.63
CA ILE A 158 19.34 -2.81 -4.21
C ILE A 158 20.02 -2.00 -5.32
N ASN A 159 19.33 -1.83 -6.45
CA ASN A 159 19.63 -0.74 -7.39
C ASN A 159 18.83 0.50 -7.00
N TYR A 160 19.49 1.56 -6.53
CA TYR A 160 18.84 2.82 -6.20
C TYR A 160 18.65 3.65 -7.47
N VAL A 161 17.39 3.90 -7.84
CA VAL A 161 17.01 4.59 -9.07
C VAL A 161 16.41 5.96 -8.73
N THR A 162 16.96 7.02 -9.32
CA THR A 162 16.38 8.36 -9.33
C THR A 162 15.86 8.65 -10.73
N MET A 163 14.54 8.76 -10.90
CA MET A 163 13.92 9.12 -12.18
C MET A 163 12.56 9.78 -11.99
N SER A 164 12.09 10.57 -12.96
CA SER A 164 10.75 11.17 -12.91
C SER A 164 10.14 11.28 -14.30
N ASN A 165 8.82 11.08 -14.38
CA ASN A 165 8.07 10.99 -15.65
C ASN A 165 8.64 9.95 -16.63
N GLY A 166 9.22 8.85 -16.15
CA GLY A 166 9.79 7.77 -16.97
C GLY A 166 9.17 6.40 -16.67
N THR A 167 9.70 5.37 -17.30
CA THR A 167 9.26 3.97 -17.09
C THR A 167 10.41 3.15 -16.50
N LEU A 168 10.19 2.48 -15.38
CA LEU A 168 11.08 1.45 -14.84
C LEU A 168 10.50 0.07 -15.15
N ILE A 169 11.31 -0.84 -15.67
CA ILE A 169 10.95 -2.24 -15.89
C ILE A 169 11.93 -3.11 -15.11
N LEU A 170 11.41 -4.00 -14.26
CA LEU A 170 12.18 -5.09 -13.66
C LEU A 170 11.92 -6.37 -14.46
N ASP A 171 12.99 -7.07 -14.82
CA ASP A 171 12.94 -8.44 -15.33
C ASP A 171 12.91 -9.42 -14.15
N ASP A 172 12.19 -10.54 -14.29
CA ASP A 172 11.99 -11.55 -13.25
C ASP A 172 13.22 -11.80 -12.36
N ASN A 173 13.00 -11.80 -11.05
CA ASN A 173 14.03 -11.93 -10.00
C ASN A 173 15.02 -10.74 -9.99
N ALA A 174 14.55 -9.51 -10.20
CA ALA A 174 15.33 -8.30 -10.01
C ALA A 174 14.92 -7.51 -8.75
N ARG A 175 15.74 -6.53 -8.40
CA ARG A 175 15.49 -5.65 -7.25
C ARG A 175 15.95 -4.21 -7.47
N ALA A 176 15.08 -3.24 -7.24
CA ALA A 176 15.42 -1.81 -7.35
C ALA A 176 14.50 -0.93 -6.49
N ASP A 177 15.02 0.18 -5.97
CA ASP A 177 14.24 1.17 -5.22
C ASP A 177 14.21 2.50 -5.99
N LEU A 178 13.01 2.99 -6.34
CA LEU A 178 12.79 4.39 -6.72
C LEU A 178 12.92 5.27 -5.46
N VAL A 179 13.99 6.05 -5.40
CA VAL A 179 14.34 6.87 -4.24
C VAL A 179 13.40 8.08 -4.06
N PRO A 180 13.32 8.69 -2.86
CA PRO A 180 12.53 9.88 -2.63
C PRO A 180 12.78 11.01 -3.64
N GLY A 181 11.70 11.62 -4.11
CA GLY A 181 11.73 12.60 -5.19
C GLY A 181 11.53 11.99 -6.60
N SER A 182 11.51 10.66 -6.74
CA SER A 182 11.17 10.00 -8.00
C SER A 182 9.66 9.99 -8.24
N ASN A 183 9.13 10.94 -9.02
CA ASN A 183 7.68 11.16 -9.15
C ASN A 183 7.14 10.81 -10.54
N SER A 184 5.85 10.47 -10.59
CA SER A 184 5.08 10.27 -11.84
C SER A 184 5.67 9.21 -12.77
N ASN A 185 6.32 8.17 -12.23
CA ASN A 185 6.88 7.09 -13.02
C ASN A 185 5.89 5.94 -13.19
N HIS A 186 5.98 5.23 -14.30
CA HIS A 186 5.38 3.92 -14.48
C HIS A 186 6.40 2.85 -14.11
N VAL A 187 5.98 1.82 -13.40
CA VAL A 187 6.83 0.71 -12.94
C VAL A 187 6.16 -0.59 -13.35
N THR A 188 6.83 -1.39 -14.16
CA THR A 188 6.39 -2.75 -14.50
C THR A 188 7.32 -3.75 -13.84
N ILE A 189 6.76 -4.71 -13.11
CA ILE A 189 7.51 -5.83 -12.52
C ILE A 189 6.97 -7.17 -13.02
N GLY A 190 7.86 -8.14 -13.13
CA GLY A 190 7.61 -9.49 -13.62
C GLY A 190 7.22 -10.42 -12.48
N THR A 191 8.06 -11.43 -12.22
CA THR A 191 7.85 -12.50 -11.23
C THR A 191 9.00 -12.54 -10.23
N ASN A 192 8.67 -12.66 -8.93
CA ASN A 192 9.62 -12.66 -7.81
C ASN A 192 10.50 -11.40 -7.74
N ASP A 193 9.93 -10.24 -7.98
CA ASP A 193 10.66 -8.97 -7.92
C ASP A 193 10.54 -8.27 -6.56
N GLN A 194 11.56 -7.46 -6.22
CA GLN A 194 11.53 -6.58 -5.05
C GLN A 194 11.66 -5.12 -5.44
N ILE A 195 10.70 -4.29 -5.03
CA ILE A 195 10.73 -2.87 -5.37
C ILE A 195 10.25 -1.95 -4.26
N GLY A 196 11.09 -0.98 -3.88
CA GLY A 196 10.68 0.21 -3.13
C GLY A 196 10.28 1.35 -4.06
N VAL A 197 9.17 2.03 -3.78
CA VAL A 197 8.71 3.22 -4.52
C VAL A 197 8.40 4.33 -3.54
N TYR A 198 9.33 5.27 -3.38
CA TYR A 198 9.32 6.28 -2.31
C TYR A 198 9.04 7.72 -2.78
N GLY A 199 8.44 7.91 -3.96
CA GLY A 199 8.00 9.22 -4.47
C GLY A 199 6.49 9.32 -4.64
N ASN A 200 6.01 10.32 -5.37
CA ASN A 200 4.58 10.61 -5.53
C ASN A 200 4.06 10.29 -6.94
N ASN A 201 2.77 9.96 -7.03
CA ASN A 201 2.03 9.71 -8.28
C ASN A 201 2.63 8.60 -9.16
N ASN A 202 3.38 7.66 -8.59
CA ASN A 202 3.94 6.53 -9.31
C ASN A 202 2.90 5.42 -9.47
N ILE A 203 2.93 4.72 -10.61
CA ILE A 203 2.03 3.61 -10.92
C ILE A 203 2.86 2.33 -11.02
N VAL A 204 2.54 1.31 -10.21
CA VAL A 204 3.16 -0.01 -10.24
C VAL A 204 2.20 -1.03 -10.83
N LEU A 205 2.65 -1.78 -11.82
CA LEU A 205 1.95 -2.90 -12.45
C LEU A 205 2.76 -4.19 -12.24
N ALA A 206 2.29 -5.05 -11.34
CA ALA A 206 2.84 -6.38 -11.14
C ALA A 206 2.16 -7.39 -12.07
N THR A 207 2.94 -7.89 -13.02
CA THR A 207 2.44 -8.73 -14.13
C THR A 207 2.55 -10.22 -13.85
N GLY A 208 3.55 -10.64 -13.07
CA GLY A 208 3.67 -11.97 -12.48
C GLY A 208 3.17 -11.99 -11.05
N GLY A 209 3.82 -12.82 -10.21
CA GLY A 209 3.51 -12.97 -8.80
C GLY A 209 4.74 -13.34 -7.97
N GLY A 210 4.56 -13.41 -6.66
CA GLY A 210 5.67 -13.60 -5.71
C GLY A 210 6.41 -12.30 -5.34
N ASP A 211 5.93 -11.15 -5.83
CA ASP A 211 6.59 -9.86 -5.68
C ASP A 211 6.40 -9.26 -4.28
N ALA A 212 7.41 -8.51 -3.83
CA ALA A 212 7.35 -7.71 -2.62
C ALA A 212 7.60 -6.22 -2.91
N ILE A 213 6.58 -5.41 -2.62
CA ILE A 213 6.44 -4.01 -3.04
C ILE A 213 6.37 -3.12 -1.79
N TRP A 214 7.34 -2.24 -1.60
CA TRP A 214 7.33 -1.20 -0.58
C TRP A 214 6.89 0.12 -1.18
N MET A 215 5.91 0.78 -0.56
CA MET A 215 5.36 2.06 -1.01
C MET A 215 5.57 3.15 0.04
N GLY A 216 5.98 4.32 -0.42
CA GLY A 216 6.02 5.54 0.35
C GLY A 216 5.75 6.77 -0.51
N GLY A 217 5.23 7.84 0.09
CA GLY A 217 4.76 9.02 -0.64
C GLY A 217 3.26 8.97 -0.96
N THR A 218 2.79 9.85 -1.85
CA THR A 218 1.35 10.11 -2.03
C THR A 218 0.90 10.02 -3.48
N GLY A 219 -0.37 9.66 -3.71
CA GLY A 219 -0.96 9.52 -5.04
C GLY A 219 -0.50 8.26 -5.79
N ASN A 220 0.22 7.35 -5.12
CA ASN A 220 0.74 6.15 -5.77
C ASN A 220 -0.38 5.12 -6.01
N VAL A 221 -0.24 4.32 -7.06
CA VAL A 221 -1.18 3.24 -7.42
C VAL A 221 -0.40 1.95 -7.62
N VAL A 222 -0.88 0.83 -7.07
CA VAL A 222 -0.35 -0.51 -7.32
C VAL A 222 -1.47 -1.37 -7.89
N THR A 223 -1.18 -2.14 -8.94
CA THR A 223 -2.10 -3.11 -9.53
C THR A 223 -1.40 -4.46 -9.64
N THR A 224 -1.98 -5.50 -9.03
CA THR A 224 -1.42 -6.86 -9.02
C THR A 224 -2.30 -7.84 -9.79
N ASN A 225 -1.68 -8.66 -10.65
CA ASN A 225 -2.39 -9.65 -11.46
C ASN A 225 -2.42 -11.06 -10.86
N ALA A 226 -1.46 -11.43 -10.01
CA ALA A 226 -1.38 -12.76 -9.38
C ALA A 226 -1.17 -12.72 -7.85
N GLY A 227 -1.60 -11.62 -7.21
CA GLY A 227 -1.36 -11.35 -5.78
C GLY A 227 0.07 -10.91 -5.49
N GLY A 228 0.22 -9.90 -4.62
CA GLY A 228 1.53 -9.40 -4.18
C GLY A 228 1.61 -9.19 -2.67
N THR A 229 2.85 -9.07 -2.17
CA THR A 229 3.10 -8.64 -0.78
C THR A 229 3.42 -7.15 -0.78
N LEU A 230 2.50 -6.33 -0.26
CA LEU A 230 2.61 -4.87 -0.26
C LEU A 230 2.87 -4.35 1.16
N VAL A 231 3.82 -3.43 1.31
CA VAL A 231 4.10 -2.71 2.56
C VAL A 231 3.94 -1.22 2.31
N ILE A 232 2.93 -0.59 2.92
CA ILE A 232 2.69 0.85 2.82
C ILE A 232 3.29 1.51 4.06
N ALA A 233 4.49 2.08 3.89
CA ALA A 233 5.30 2.58 5.00
C ALA A 233 4.88 3.98 5.46
N ASN A 234 4.54 4.87 4.51
CA ASN A 234 4.03 6.21 4.78
C ASN A 234 3.24 6.79 3.59
N GLY A 235 2.45 7.82 3.84
CA GLY A 235 1.67 8.49 2.80
C GLY A 235 0.44 7.69 2.38
N ASN A 236 0.06 7.74 1.09
CA ASN A 236 -1.15 7.10 0.59
C ASN A 236 -0.92 6.28 -0.69
N THR A 237 -1.62 5.15 -0.82
CA THR A 237 -1.55 4.27 -2.00
C THR A 237 -2.91 3.64 -2.32
N THR A 238 -3.30 3.67 -3.58
CA THR A 238 -4.45 2.90 -4.09
C THR A 238 -3.97 1.52 -4.55
N ILE A 239 -4.66 0.47 -4.12
CA ILE A 239 -4.31 -0.93 -4.38
C ILE A 239 -5.45 -1.58 -5.15
N ASN A 240 -5.18 -1.88 -6.41
CA ASN A 240 -6.02 -2.66 -7.31
C ASN A 240 -5.50 -4.11 -7.38
N GLY A 241 -6.32 -5.02 -7.89
CA GLY A 241 -5.95 -6.43 -8.01
C GLY A 241 -6.35 -7.26 -6.79
N HIS A 242 -6.06 -8.55 -6.83
CA HIS A 242 -6.70 -9.54 -5.98
C HIS A 242 -5.71 -10.40 -5.18
N GLN A 243 -6.17 -10.95 -4.05
CA GLN A 243 -5.40 -11.85 -3.17
C GLN A 243 -4.11 -11.23 -2.64
N ASN A 244 -4.11 -9.91 -2.39
CA ASN A 244 -2.96 -9.20 -1.88
C ASN A 244 -2.74 -9.43 -0.38
N THR A 245 -1.49 -9.59 0.03
CA THR A 245 -1.09 -9.46 1.43
C THR A 245 -0.58 -8.05 1.65
N VAL A 246 -1.28 -7.24 2.43
CA VAL A 246 -0.99 -5.80 2.57
C VAL A 246 -0.69 -5.46 4.03
N ASN A 247 0.39 -4.73 4.28
CA ASN A 247 0.78 -4.26 5.62
C ASN A 247 0.81 -2.71 5.63
N LEU A 248 -0.08 -2.09 6.40
CA LEU A 248 -0.12 -0.63 6.62
C LEU A 248 0.57 -0.31 7.95
N TRP A 249 1.65 0.47 7.89
CA TRP A 249 2.34 0.98 9.08
C TRP A 249 1.68 2.26 9.63
N ALA A 250 1.98 2.57 10.90
CA ALA A 250 1.38 3.70 11.60
C ALA A 250 1.42 5.03 10.82
N GLY A 251 0.23 5.62 10.63
CA GLY A 251 0.06 6.87 9.89
C GLY A 251 0.03 6.74 8.36
N ALA A 252 0.23 5.54 7.79
CA ALA A 252 -0.03 5.29 6.38
C ALA A 252 -1.54 5.24 6.09
N THR A 253 -1.91 5.44 4.83
CA THR A 253 -3.26 5.20 4.34
C THR A 253 -3.26 4.36 3.07
N ALA A 254 -4.28 3.52 2.90
CA ALA A 254 -4.48 2.79 1.65
C ALA A 254 -5.95 2.73 1.25
N THR A 255 -6.20 2.69 -0.07
CA THR A 255 -7.52 2.44 -0.65
C THR A 255 -7.47 1.16 -1.45
N ILE A 256 -8.16 0.11 -1.00
CA ILE A 256 -8.31 -1.15 -1.71
C ILE A 256 -9.56 -1.09 -2.59
N THR A 257 -9.39 -1.36 -3.88
CA THR A 257 -10.47 -1.41 -4.89
C THR A 257 -10.70 -2.82 -5.43
N GLY A 258 -9.66 -3.67 -5.40
CA GLY A 258 -9.75 -5.10 -5.68
C GLY A 258 -10.04 -5.93 -4.43
N ASN A 259 -9.83 -7.25 -4.47
CA ASN A 259 -10.56 -8.16 -3.59
C ASN A 259 -9.76 -9.33 -3.00
N GLN A 260 -10.34 -9.97 -1.97
CA GLN A 260 -9.77 -11.12 -1.26
C GLN A 260 -8.42 -10.80 -0.60
N SER A 261 -8.19 -9.56 -0.19
CA SER A 261 -6.93 -9.17 0.43
C SER A 261 -6.89 -9.54 1.91
N ASN A 262 -5.69 -9.85 2.39
CA ASN A 262 -5.38 -10.00 3.81
C ASN A 262 -4.56 -8.78 4.25
N VAL A 263 -5.18 -7.93 5.06
CA VAL A 263 -4.66 -6.61 5.41
C VAL A 263 -4.29 -6.55 6.88
N THR A 264 -3.03 -6.27 7.19
CA THR A 264 -2.58 -5.89 8.53
C THR A 264 -2.52 -4.37 8.64
N VAL A 265 -3.09 -3.80 9.69
CA VAL A 265 -3.21 -2.34 9.87
C VAL A 265 -2.81 -1.94 11.30
N ASP A 266 -1.62 -1.35 11.45
CA ASP A 266 -1.17 -0.75 12.72
C ASP A 266 -1.41 0.76 12.70
N ARG A 267 -2.33 1.27 13.53
CA ARG A 267 -2.61 2.71 13.74
C ARG A 267 -2.64 3.54 12.44
N ALA A 268 -3.33 2.99 11.45
CA ALA A 268 -3.37 3.48 10.07
C ALA A 268 -4.81 3.52 9.55
N THR A 269 -4.99 4.12 8.37
CA THR A 269 -6.31 4.29 7.76
C THR A 269 -6.47 3.42 6.52
N LEU A 270 -7.45 2.52 6.54
CA LEU A 270 -7.81 1.66 5.41
C LEU A 270 -9.15 2.10 4.82
N THR A 271 -9.23 2.27 3.52
CA THR A 271 -10.49 2.40 2.78
C THR A 271 -10.70 1.17 1.90
N ILE A 272 -11.87 0.55 1.98
CA ILE A 272 -12.29 -0.57 1.15
C ILE A 272 -13.43 -0.04 0.27
N SER A 273 -13.20 -0.03 -1.04
CA SER A 273 -14.08 0.55 -2.05
C SER A 273 -14.23 -0.41 -3.24
N THR A 274 -14.61 -1.64 -2.93
CA THR A 274 -14.77 -2.74 -3.88
C THR A 274 -16.08 -2.59 -4.68
N PRO A 275 -16.04 -2.70 -6.02
CA PRO A 275 -17.25 -2.63 -6.85
C PRO A 275 -18.11 -3.89 -6.74
N ASP A 276 -17.48 -5.06 -6.56
CA ASP A 276 -18.18 -6.33 -6.33
C ASP A 276 -17.99 -6.83 -4.89
N LYS A 277 -18.93 -7.70 -4.48
CA LYS A 277 -19.22 -8.05 -3.09
C LYS A 277 -18.26 -9.11 -2.55
N TYR A 278 -17.12 -8.67 -2.03
CA TYR A 278 -16.04 -9.58 -1.65
C TYR A 278 -15.75 -9.63 -0.14
N THR A 279 -14.91 -10.59 0.23
CA THR A 279 -14.45 -10.81 1.60
C THR A 279 -13.06 -10.23 1.79
N GLU A 280 -12.94 -9.21 2.64
CA GLU A 280 -11.64 -8.67 3.07
C GLU A 280 -11.35 -9.12 4.51
N THR A 281 -10.12 -9.54 4.77
CA THR A 281 -9.65 -9.88 6.12
C THR A 281 -8.75 -8.78 6.65
N VAL A 282 -9.10 -8.23 7.81
CA VAL A 282 -8.44 -7.05 8.39
C VAL A 282 -7.99 -7.38 9.82
N ASN A 283 -6.68 -7.56 9.99
CA ASN A 283 -6.01 -7.68 11.29
C ASN A 283 -5.52 -6.30 11.73
N ALA A 284 -6.18 -5.69 12.70
CA ALA A 284 -6.02 -4.27 12.98
C ALA A 284 -5.75 -3.96 14.46
N ALA A 285 -4.86 -3.00 14.71
CA ALA A 285 -4.56 -2.45 16.02
C ALA A 285 -4.68 -0.92 15.99
N GLY A 286 -5.72 -0.38 16.63
CA GLY A 286 -5.99 1.06 16.65
C GLY A 286 -6.29 1.65 15.27
N ALA A 287 -6.79 0.85 14.33
CA ALA A 287 -7.02 1.27 12.95
C ALA A 287 -8.32 2.05 12.76
N THR A 288 -8.35 2.89 11.73
CA THR A 288 -9.60 3.45 11.18
C THR A 288 -9.88 2.80 9.83
N VAL A 289 -11.02 2.12 9.69
CA VAL A 289 -11.42 1.40 8.49
C VAL A 289 -12.69 2.02 7.92
N PHE A 290 -12.69 2.31 6.62
CA PHE A 290 -13.85 2.80 5.88
C PHE A 290 -14.30 1.75 4.86
N VAL A 291 -15.59 1.47 4.76
CA VAL A 291 -16.18 0.56 3.76
C VAL A 291 -17.24 1.33 2.99
N THR A 292 -16.90 1.79 1.79
CA THR A 292 -17.71 2.78 1.04
C THR A 292 -18.86 2.16 0.25
N THR A 293 -18.78 0.86 -0.07
CA THR A 293 -19.80 0.11 -0.83
C THR A 293 -20.52 -0.90 0.06
N GLY A 294 -21.75 -1.27 -0.34
CA GLY A 294 -22.62 -2.18 0.41
C GLY A 294 -22.59 -3.62 -0.11
N GLY A 295 -22.79 -4.59 0.78
CA GLY A 295 -22.81 -6.02 0.45
C GLY A 295 -21.46 -6.73 0.55
N ASN A 296 -20.43 -6.08 1.08
CA ASN A 296 -19.13 -6.69 1.35
C ASN A 296 -19.17 -7.58 2.61
N THR A 297 -18.18 -8.47 2.73
CA THR A 297 -17.90 -9.24 3.94
C THR A 297 -16.58 -8.77 4.56
N ILE A 298 -16.58 -8.35 5.82
CA ILE A 298 -15.41 -7.80 6.49
C ILE A 298 -15.09 -8.63 7.73
N ASN A 299 -13.94 -9.30 7.73
CA ASN A 299 -13.44 -10.03 8.89
C ASN A 299 -12.47 -9.13 9.68
N LEU A 300 -13.00 -8.37 10.64
CA LEU A 300 -12.23 -7.44 11.47
C LEU A 300 -11.74 -8.14 12.75
N SER A 301 -10.44 -8.04 13.03
CA SER A 301 -9.81 -8.62 14.21
C SER A 301 -8.85 -7.64 14.89
N GLY A 302 -8.51 -7.92 16.15
CA GLY A 302 -7.62 -7.10 16.97
C GLY A 302 -8.36 -6.03 17.79
N ALA A 303 -7.66 -4.98 18.23
CA ALA A 303 -8.12 -4.11 19.32
C ALA A 303 -8.08 -2.62 19.00
N GLY A 304 -9.03 -1.86 19.56
CA GLY A 304 -9.10 -0.40 19.46
C GLY A 304 -9.56 0.12 18.09
N ASN A 305 -10.19 -0.74 17.28
CA ASN A 305 -10.49 -0.43 15.88
C ASN A 305 -11.79 0.38 15.72
N THR A 306 -11.83 1.28 14.75
CA THR A 306 -13.05 1.96 14.33
C THR A 306 -13.36 1.61 12.88
N LEU A 307 -14.53 1.03 12.65
CA LEU A 307 -15.07 0.71 11.33
C LEU A 307 -16.24 1.66 11.02
N THR A 308 -16.16 2.39 9.93
CA THR A 308 -17.26 3.21 9.40
C THR A 308 -17.67 2.64 8.04
N THR A 309 -18.94 2.29 7.88
CA THR A 309 -19.40 1.46 6.77
C THR A 309 -20.75 1.94 6.23
N SER A 310 -20.92 1.81 4.91
CA SER A 310 -22.24 1.92 4.28
C SER A 310 -23.17 0.78 4.72
N ALA A 311 -24.43 0.83 4.29
CA ALA A 311 -25.44 -0.14 4.72
C ALA A 311 -25.37 -1.48 3.99
N GLY A 312 -25.85 -2.54 4.65
CA GLY A 312 -26.02 -3.88 4.06
C GLY A 312 -24.73 -4.70 3.94
N ASN A 313 -23.69 -4.38 4.71
CA ASN A 313 -22.47 -5.18 4.80
C ASN A 313 -22.60 -6.30 5.84
N SER A 314 -21.81 -7.36 5.67
CA SER A 314 -21.64 -8.45 6.64
C SER A 314 -20.31 -8.29 7.35
N ILE A 315 -20.30 -8.25 8.68
CA ILE A 315 -19.14 -7.86 9.49
C ILE A 315 -18.92 -8.93 10.55
N ALA A 316 -17.79 -9.63 10.51
CA ALA A 316 -17.34 -10.51 11.58
C ALA A 316 -16.31 -9.76 12.44
N VAL A 317 -16.47 -9.79 13.77
CA VAL A 317 -15.57 -9.11 14.72
C VAL A 317 -14.98 -10.08 15.74
N SER A 318 -13.65 -10.10 15.85
CA SER A 318 -12.90 -10.83 16.87
C SER A 318 -11.90 -9.92 17.60
N GLY A 319 -12.37 -9.27 18.67
CA GLY A 319 -11.55 -8.38 19.51
C GLY A 319 -12.34 -7.18 20.03
N THR A 320 -11.81 -5.96 19.87
CA THR A 320 -12.50 -4.74 20.30
C THR A 320 -12.66 -3.72 19.17
N ALA A 321 -13.89 -3.29 18.93
CA ALA A 321 -14.23 -2.41 17.80
C ALA A 321 -15.38 -1.44 18.10
N THR A 322 -15.36 -0.29 17.44
CA THR A 322 -16.54 0.58 17.24
C THR A 322 -16.97 0.46 15.79
N ILE A 323 -18.24 0.13 15.53
CA ILE A 323 -18.83 0.07 14.20
C ILE A 323 -19.81 1.25 14.05
N ASN A 324 -19.66 2.05 13.00
CA ASN A 324 -20.58 3.10 12.59
C ASN A 324 -21.21 2.72 11.25
N GLY A 325 -22.53 2.47 11.20
CA GLY A 325 -23.24 2.22 9.95
C GLY A 325 -24.55 1.44 10.12
N ASP A 326 -25.54 1.78 9.30
CA ASP A 326 -26.91 1.26 9.40
C ASP A 326 -27.11 -0.09 8.68
N PHE A 327 -28.10 -0.87 9.11
CA PHE A 327 -28.60 -2.09 8.45
C PHE A 327 -27.52 -3.13 8.10
N ASN A 328 -26.49 -3.23 8.93
CA ASN A 328 -25.41 -4.20 8.78
C ASN A 328 -25.70 -5.50 9.54
N SER A 329 -25.24 -6.62 8.98
CA SER A 329 -25.21 -7.91 9.67
C SER A 329 -23.88 -8.02 10.42
N VAL A 330 -23.91 -8.24 11.73
CA VAL A 330 -22.72 -8.21 12.60
C VAL A 330 -22.61 -9.50 13.41
N ALA A 331 -21.63 -10.34 13.10
CA ALA A 331 -21.27 -11.51 13.89
C ALA A 331 -20.13 -11.17 14.86
N ILE A 332 -20.33 -11.37 16.15
CA ILE A 332 -19.38 -11.00 17.20
C ILE A 332 -18.89 -12.27 17.90
N ALA A 333 -17.57 -12.51 17.88
CA ALA A 333 -16.94 -13.65 18.54
C ALA A 333 -17.04 -13.54 20.07
N GLY A 334 -17.12 -14.68 20.75
CA GLY A 334 -17.17 -14.74 22.21
C GLY A 334 -15.95 -14.06 22.87
N GLY A 335 -16.17 -13.33 23.95
CA GLY A 335 -15.15 -12.52 24.64
C GLY A 335 -14.84 -11.17 24.00
N ALA A 336 -15.40 -10.84 22.84
CA ALA A 336 -15.21 -9.54 22.20
C ALA A 336 -15.96 -8.41 22.93
N THR A 337 -15.50 -7.17 22.74
CA THR A 337 -16.15 -5.94 23.24
C THR A 337 -16.43 -4.98 22.08
N VAL A 338 -17.70 -4.80 21.72
CA VAL A 338 -18.08 -4.04 20.52
C VAL A 338 -19.05 -2.91 20.85
N THR A 339 -18.80 -1.72 20.32
CA THR A 339 -19.79 -0.63 20.26
C THR A 339 -20.36 -0.57 18.84
N ILE A 340 -21.69 -0.50 18.70
CA ILE A 340 -22.36 -0.33 17.40
C ILE A 340 -23.20 0.94 17.44
N ASN A 341 -22.95 1.82 16.47
CA ASN A 341 -23.62 3.10 16.24
C ASN A 341 -24.32 3.04 14.87
N GLY A 342 -25.64 3.17 14.87
CA GLY A 342 -26.46 3.06 13.66
C GLY A 342 -27.89 2.63 13.93
N ASN A 343 -28.65 2.40 12.86
CA ASN A 343 -30.02 1.91 12.88
C ASN A 343 -30.12 0.51 12.26
N GLY A 344 -30.99 -0.33 12.81
CA GLY A 344 -31.31 -1.66 12.29
C GLY A 344 -30.17 -2.68 12.15
N PRO A 345 -29.11 -2.71 13.00
CA PRO A 345 -28.12 -3.77 12.91
C PRO A 345 -28.75 -5.12 13.27
N MET A 346 -28.38 -6.17 12.53
CA MET A 346 -28.72 -7.56 12.84
C MET A 346 -27.49 -8.24 13.43
N ILE A 347 -27.52 -8.54 14.73
CA ILE A 347 -26.34 -8.90 15.50
C ILE A 347 -26.45 -10.36 15.95
N SER A 348 -25.41 -11.15 15.68
CA SER A 348 -25.21 -12.49 16.23
C SER A 348 -24.08 -12.43 17.26
N ALA A 349 -24.40 -12.60 18.54
CA ALA A 349 -23.48 -12.32 19.63
C ALA A 349 -23.76 -13.20 20.86
N SER A 350 -22.82 -14.08 21.20
CA SER A 350 -22.87 -14.89 22.42
C SER A 350 -21.61 -14.69 23.26
N THR A 351 -21.78 -14.57 24.57
CA THR A 351 -20.72 -14.29 25.57
C THR A 351 -19.86 -13.06 25.25
N VAL A 352 -20.49 -11.96 24.83
CA VAL A 352 -19.81 -10.70 24.47
C VAL A 352 -20.19 -9.54 25.40
N VAL A 353 -19.42 -8.45 25.32
CA VAL A 353 -19.83 -7.12 25.81
C VAL A 353 -20.23 -6.26 24.62
N LEU A 354 -21.50 -5.86 24.55
CA LEU A 354 -22.09 -5.07 23.48
C LEU A 354 -22.59 -3.73 24.01
N LYS A 355 -22.24 -2.64 23.33
CA LYS A 355 -22.84 -1.32 23.54
C LYS A 355 -23.57 -0.89 22.28
N LEU A 356 -24.86 -0.61 22.40
CA LEU A 356 -25.69 -0.07 21.31
C LEU A 356 -25.83 1.44 21.49
N VAL A 357 -25.66 2.17 20.38
CA VAL A 357 -25.68 3.63 20.30
C VAL A 357 -26.57 4.03 19.11
N GLY A 358 -27.86 3.76 19.22
CA GLY A 358 -28.86 4.29 18.29
C GLY A 358 -29.24 5.73 18.60
N ASN A 359 -30.13 6.28 17.78
CA ASN A 359 -30.92 7.48 18.07
C ASN A 359 -32.33 7.08 18.55
N SER A 360 -33.04 8.00 19.21
CA SER A 360 -34.45 7.78 19.58
C SER A 360 -35.29 7.47 18.34
N GLY A 361 -35.98 6.31 18.33
CA GLY A 361 -36.73 5.80 17.20
C GLY A 361 -36.00 4.77 16.33
N ASN A 362 -34.70 4.53 16.58
CA ASN A 362 -33.97 3.42 15.97
C ASN A 362 -34.37 2.07 16.59
N TYR A 363 -33.94 0.99 15.93
CA TYR A 363 -34.04 -0.37 16.47
C TYR A 363 -32.77 -1.17 16.24
N ALA A 364 -32.56 -2.22 17.04
CA ALA A 364 -31.53 -3.23 16.84
C ALA A 364 -32.10 -4.65 17.05
N THR A 365 -31.49 -5.65 16.41
CA THR A 365 -31.81 -7.07 16.64
C THR A 365 -30.56 -7.78 17.14
N VAL A 366 -30.63 -8.47 18.27
CA VAL A 366 -29.53 -9.24 18.87
C VAL A 366 -29.97 -10.68 19.09
N ASN A 367 -29.21 -11.63 18.53
CA ASN A 367 -29.41 -13.06 18.70
C ASN A 367 -28.18 -13.69 19.37
N GLY A 368 -28.39 -14.45 20.44
CA GLY A 368 -27.36 -15.21 21.10
C GLY A 368 -27.55 -15.30 22.61
N ASN A 369 -26.55 -15.86 23.29
CA ASN A 369 -26.66 -16.21 24.71
C ASN A 369 -25.56 -15.60 25.57
N GLY A 370 -25.88 -15.24 26.82
CA GLY A 370 -24.88 -14.85 27.81
C GLY A 370 -24.18 -13.50 27.55
N SER A 371 -24.76 -12.63 26.72
CA SER A 371 -24.15 -11.35 26.36
C SER A 371 -24.58 -10.22 27.31
N THR A 372 -23.65 -9.33 27.66
CA THR A 372 -23.94 -8.08 28.38
C THR A 372 -24.17 -6.97 27.38
N ILE A 373 -25.35 -6.35 27.40
CA ILE A 373 -25.81 -5.36 26.42
C ILE A 373 -26.09 -4.04 27.14
N THR A 374 -25.44 -2.96 26.72
CA THR A 374 -25.69 -1.60 27.23
C THR A 374 -26.35 -0.76 26.15
N MET A 375 -27.56 -0.28 26.41
CA MET A 375 -28.19 0.77 25.60
C MET A 375 -27.60 2.11 26.02
N ALA A 376 -26.99 2.86 25.10
CA ALA A 376 -26.44 4.18 25.38
C ALA A 376 -27.47 5.31 25.23
N THR A 377 -28.56 5.06 24.50
CA THR A 377 -29.55 6.08 24.13
C THR A 377 -30.97 5.60 24.48
N ALA A 378 -31.75 6.47 25.12
CA ALA A 378 -33.17 6.21 25.36
C ALA A 378 -33.98 6.34 24.05
N GLY A 379 -35.01 5.51 23.88
CA GLY A 379 -35.83 5.48 22.66
C GLY A 379 -35.35 4.52 21.57
N GLU A 380 -34.24 3.81 21.76
CA GLU A 380 -33.80 2.73 20.87
C GLU A 380 -34.52 1.42 21.25
N SER A 381 -35.28 0.84 20.31
CA SER A 381 -35.99 -0.42 20.52
C SER A 381 -35.10 -1.64 20.26
N LEU A 382 -35.28 -2.71 21.01
CA LEU A 382 -34.45 -3.92 20.90
C LEU A 382 -35.31 -5.15 20.60
N THR A 383 -34.92 -5.93 19.61
CA THR A 383 -35.38 -7.32 19.46
C THR A 383 -34.27 -8.25 19.97
N LEU A 384 -34.57 -9.09 20.94
CA LEU A 384 -33.61 -9.98 21.58
C LEU A 384 -34.06 -11.44 21.43
N SER A 385 -33.17 -12.32 20.99
CA SER A 385 -33.41 -13.76 20.97
C SER A 385 -32.28 -14.55 21.62
N GLY A 386 -32.63 -15.61 22.33
CA GLY A 386 -31.70 -16.40 23.15
C GLY A 386 -31.84 -16.13 24.65
N ALA A 387 -30.90 -16.64 25.44
CA ALA A 387 -31.01 -16.73 26.90
C ALA A 387 -29.76 -16.21 27.64
N ASN A 388 -29.95 -15.86 28.91
CA ASN A 388 -28.95 -15.37 29.85
C ASN A 388 -28.30 -14.04 29.44
N ASN A 389 -28.94 -13.24 28.59
CA ASN A 389 -28.45 -11.90 28.26
C ASN A 389 -28.86 -10.90 29.34
N ALA A 390 -27.97 -9.93 29.61
CA ALA A 390 -28.19 -8.87 30.59
C ALA A 390 -28.18 -7.51 29.89
N VAL A 391 -29.35 -6.87 29.79
CA VAL A 391 -29.54 -5.54 29.19
C VAL A 391 -29.57 -4.47 30.28
N ALA A 392 -28.83 -3.38 30.09
CA ALA A 392 -28.81 -2.22 30.98
C ALA A 392 -29.02 -0.91 30.20
N GLY A 393 -29.58 0.10 30.88
CA GLY A 393 -29.84 1.42 30.28
C GLY A 393 -31.09 1.49 29.40
N PHE A 394 -31.92 0.45 29.40
CA PHE A 394 -33.10 0.38 28.51
C PHE A 394 -34.20 1.34 28.99
N ALA A 395 -34.56 2.35 28.20
CA ALA A 395 -35.55 3.37 28.59
C ALA A 395 -36.28 3.96 27.36
N ASN A 396 -37.52 4.42 27.59
CA ASN A 396 -38.39 5.09 26.60
C ASN A 396 -38.63 4.30 25.30
N ALA A 397 -38.58 2.96 25.34
CA ALA A 397 -38.52 2.12 24.16
C ALA A 397 -39.28 0.79 24.32
N THR A 398 -39.39 0.03 23.23
CA THR A 398 -39.98 -1.32 23.23
C THR A 398 -38.90 -2.38 23.09
N LEU A 399 -38.88 -3.33 24.01
CA LEU A 399 -38.13 -4.56 23.92
C LEU A 399 -39.06 -5.67 23.43
N THR A 400 -38.69 -6.37 22.36
CA THR A 400 -39.32 -7.62 21.94
C THR A 400 -38.38 -8.77 22.28
N VAL A 401 -38.82 -9.74 23.07
CA VAL A 401 -38.08 -10.98 23.35
C VAL A 401 -38.66 -12.09 22.50
N LEU A 402 -37.80 -12.84 21.81
CA LEU A 402 -38.16 -13.97 20.95
C LEU A 402 -37.50 -15.26 21.47
N ASN A 403 -38.30 -16.32 21.54
CA ASN A 403 -37.98 -17.64 22.11
C ASN A 403 -37.71 -17.63 23.62
N ALA A 404 -38.27 -18.64 24.30
CA ALA A 404 -38.25 -18.75 25.76
C ALA A 404 -36.82 -18.92 26.32
N GLY A 405 -36.33 -17.87 26.98
CA GLY A 405 -35.02 -17.80 27.62
C GLY A 405 -35.03 -16.77 28.73
N LEU A 406 -34.33 -17.09 29.84
CA LEU A 406 -34.22 -16.19 30.99
C LEU A 406 -33.31 -15.02 30.62
N ASN A 407 -33.82 -13.81 30.54
CA ASN A 407 -33.02 -12.60 30.25
C ASN A 407 -33.24 -11.57 31.34
N THR A 408 -32.28 -10.68 31.58
CA THR A 408 -32.39 -9.63 32.62
C THR A 408 -32.32 -8.26 31.98
N VAL A 409 -33.20 -7.34 32.38
CA VAL A 409 -33.28 -5.97 31.83
C VAL A 409 -33.40 -4.97 32.97
N ASN A 410 -32.46 -4.02 33.05
CA ASN A 410 -32.32 -3.06 34.15
C ASN A 410 -32.36 -3.75 35.55
N GLY A 411 -31.79 -4.95 35.66
CA GLY A 411 -31.79 -5.76 36.88
C GLY A 411 -33.06 -6.58 37.14
N ILE A 412 -34.10 -6.47 36.31
CA ILE A 412 -35.34 -7.26 36.41
C ILE A 412 -35.22 -8.48 35.50
N THR A 413 -35.36 -9.68 36.08
CA THR A 413 -35.40 -10.93 35.31
C THR A 413 -36.73 -11.09 34.58
N LEU A 414 -36.68 -11.17 33.26
CA LEU A 414 -37.80 -11.46 32.38
C LEU A 414 -37.95 -12.97 32.22
N ASN A 415 -39.11 -13.48 32.63
CA ASN A 415 -39.52 -14.85 32.34
C ASN A 415 -40.38 -14.83 31.06
N SER A 416 -39.73 -14.98 29.90
CA SER A 416 -40.44 -15.07 28.62
C SER A 416 -40.95 -16.49 28.42
N ILE A 417 -42.28 -16.63 28.32
CA ILE A 417 -42.98 -17.91 28.24
C ILE A 417 -43.58 -18.11 26.83
N GLY A 418 -43.78 -17.03 26.08
CA GLY A 418 -44.26 -17.07 24.70
C GLY A 418 -43.14 -17.30 23.67
N ALA A 419 -43.53 -17.51 22.41
CA ALA A 419 -42.59 -17.44 21.28
C ALA A 419 -42.16 -15.98 21.00
N LYS A 420 -42.98 -15.03 21.43
CA LYS A 420 -42.77 -13.59 21.37
C LYS A 420 -43.45 -12.93 22.56
N ASP A 421 -42.69 -12.14 23.32
CA ASP A 421 -43.20 -11.27 24.38
C ASP A 421 -42.69 -9.83 24.14
N GLN A 422 -43.51 -8.81 24.44
CA GLN A 422 -43.15 -7.40 24.26
C GLN A 422 -43.25 -6.62 25.57
N TYR A 423 -42.23 -5.84 25.86
CA TYR A 423 -42.06 -5.08 27.09
C TYR A 423 -41.83 -3.60 26.74
N THR A 424 -42.64 -2.69 27.28
CA THR A 424 -42.44 -1.24 27.07
C THR A 424 -41.94 -0.57 28.35
N TYR A 425 -41.02 0.39 28.21
CA TYR A 425 -40.36 1.05 29.33
C TYR A 425 -40.54 2.56 29.27
N ASP A 426 -40.72 3.20 30.43
CA ASP A 426 -40.78 4.66 30.53
C ASP A 426 -39.40 5.33 30.40
N ALA A 427 -39.36 6.66 30.41
CA ALA A 427 -38.14 7.45 30.37
C ALA A 427 -37.22 7.27 31.60
N GLY A 428 -37.72 6.69 32.70
CA GLY A 428 -36.94 6.30 33.87
C GLY A 428 -36.40 4.87 33.81
N GLY A 429 -36.64 4.13 32.72
CA GLY A 429 -36.22 2.74 32.57
C GLY A 429 -37.06 1.74 33.37
N LYS A 430 -38.26 2.13 33.83
CA LYS A 430 -39.19 1.25 34.53
C LYS A 430 -40.17 0.62 33.53
N LEU A 431 -40.47 -0.66 33.74
CA LEU A 431 -41.44 -1.42 32.95
C LEU A 431 -42.86 -0.81 33.11
N LEU A 432 -43.48 -0.44 31.99
CA LEU A 432 -44.86 0.05 31.90
C LEU A 432 -45.82 -1.08 31.53
N THR A 433 -45.54 -1.79 30.44
CA THR A 433 -46.41 -2.85 29.92
C THR A 433 -45.64 -4.11 29.57
N HIS A 434 -46.30 -5.26 29.71
CA HIS A 434 -45.83 -6.55 29.20
C HIS A 434 -46.97 -7.23 28.43
N VAL A 435 -46.75 -7.52 27.16
CA VAL A 435 -47.72 -8.09 26.22
C VAL A 435 -47.21 -9.47 25.79
N THR A 436 -47.99 -10.51 26.08
CA THR A 436 -47.64 -11.90 25.74
C THR A 436 -48.42 -12.37 24.52
N PHE A 437 -47.78 -13.17 23.66
CA PHE A 437 -48.41 -13.79 22.49
C PHE A 437 -48.49 -15.31 22.63
N ASP A 438 -49.28 -15.95 21.78
CA ASP A 438 -49.35 -17.40 21.67
C ASP A 438 -48.04 -18.03 21.17
N ALA A 439 -47.98 -19.37 21.15
CA ALA A 439 -46.80 -20.11 20.71
C ALA A 439 -46.47 -19.90 19.22
N GLY A 440 -47.40 -19.34 18.43
CA GLY A 440 -47.15 -18.90 17.06
C GLY A 440 -46.71 -17.44 16.92
N GLY A 441 -46.75 -16.64 18.00
CA GLY A 441 -46.50 -15.20 17.98
C GLY A 441 -47.60 -14.37 17.27
N ASN A 442 -48.74 -14.99 16.96
CA ASN A 442 -49.78 -14.49 16.06
C ASN A 442 -51.03 -13.99 16.81
N GLN A 443 -51.30 -14.50 18.01
CA GLN A 443 -52.47 -14.13 18.80
C GLN A 443 -52.08 -13.54 20.15
N LEU A 444 -52.72 -12.44 20.53
CA LEU A 444 -52.56 -11.80 21.84
C LEU A 444 -53.10 -12.71 22.95
N ARG A 445 -52.32 -12.95 24.00
CA ARG A 445 -52.73 -13.75 25.18
C ARG A 445 -53.02 -12.90 26.41
N SER A 446 -52.15 -11.95 26.73
CA SER A 446 -52.36 -11.05 27.87
C SER A 446 -51.66 -9.71 27.70
N ILE A 447 -52.16 -8.70 28.40
CA ILE A 447 -51.52 -7.40 28.60
C ILE A 447 -51.44 -7.15 30.10
N VAL A 448 -50.24 -6.94 30.62
CA VAL A 448 -50.00 -6.37 31.95
C VAL A 448 -49.75 -4.88 31.78
N TYR A 449 -50.43 -4.04 32.56
CA TYR A 449 -50.21 -2.60 32.63
C TYR A 449 -50.08 -2.17 34.10
N GLY A 450 -48.89 -1.80 34.53
CA GLY A 450 -48.60 -1.51 35.94
C GLY A 450 -48.91 -2.70 36.86
N LYS A 451 -50.01 -2.63 37.62
CA LYS A 451 -50.51 -3.74 38.46
C LYS A 451 -51.67 -4.53 37.84
N SER A 452 -52.31 -4.00 36.80
CA SER A 452 -53.49 -4.63 36.19
C SER A 452 -53.06 -5.68 35.18
N VAL A 453 -53.72 -6.84 35.22
CA VAL A 453 -53.54 -7.92 34.24
C VAL A 453 -54.83 -8.08 33.45
N PHE A 454 -54.72 -8.06 32.12
CA PHE A 454 -55.81 -8.29 31.19
C PHE A 454 -55.53 -9.57 30.40
N ILE A 455 -56.40 -10.57 30.52
CA ILE A 455 -56.30 -11.83 29.77
C ILE A 455 -57.25 -11.77 28.59
N VAL A 456 -56.78 -12.20 27.42
CA VAL A 456 -57.60 -12.38 26.22
C VAL A 456 -58.00 -13.85 26.11
N PRO A 457 -59.29 -14.20 26.29
CA PRO A 457 -59.73 -15.57 26.14
C PRO A 457 -59.77 -15.97 24.66
N LEU A 458 -59.34 -17.21 24.37
CA LEU A 458 -59.44 -17.82 23.04
C LEU A 458 -60.87 -18.29 22.78
N LEU A 459 -61.81 -17.35 22.61
CA LEU A 459 -63.21 -17.63 22.27
C LEU A 459 -63.63 -16.86 21.01
N ASN A 460 -63.79 -17.58 19.90
CA ASN A 460 -64.52 -17.18 18.68
C ASN A 460 -64.25 -15.75 18.15
N GLY A 461 -62.98 -15.34 18.09
CA GLY A 461 -62.52 -14.28 17.19
C GLY A 461 -62.68 -12.83 17.66
N LEU A 462 -63.12 -12.58 18.90
CA LEU A 462 -63.19 -11.22 19.48
C LEU A 462 -62.41 -11.14 20.80
N PRO A 463 -61.35 -10.32 20.90
CA PRO A 463 -60.59 -10.17 22.13
C PRO A 463 -61.38 -9.36 23.17
N ILE A 464 -61.78 -10.01 24.26
CA ILE A 464 -62.41 -9.35 25.42
C ILE A 464 -61.36 -9.16 26.51
N LEU A 465 -61.04 -7.92 26.86
CA LEU A 465 -60.15 -7.60 27.98
C LEU A 465 -60.91 -7.64 29.31
N TYR A 466 -60.57 -8.58 30.18
CA TYR A 466 -61.04 -8.60 31.58
C TYR A 466 -59.98 -7.99 32.50
N PRO A 467 -60.25 -6.90 33.25
CA PRO A 467 -59.37 -6.46 34.31
C PRO A 467 -59.39 -7.46 35.47
N LEU A 468 -58.26 -8.10 35.75
CA LEU A 468 -58.04 -8.73 37.05
C LEU A 468 -57.82 -7.63 38.10
N GLY A 469 -58.47 -7.77 39.25
CA GLY A 469 -58.45 -6.81 40.36
C GLY A 469 -57.05 -6.57 40.94
N SER A 470 -56.92 -5.42 41.61
CA SER A 470 -55.68 -4.80 42.13
C SER A 470 -54.89 -5.61 43.16
#